data_AF-A0A839IK84-F1
#
_entry.id   AF-A0A839IK84-F1
#
_cell.length_a   1.000
_cell.length_b   1.000
_cell.length_c   1.000
_cell.angle_alpha   90.00
_cell.angle_beta   90.00
_cell.angle_gamma   90.00
#
_symmetry.space_group_name_H-M   'P 1'
#
loop_
_entity.id
_entity.type
_entity.pdbx_description
1 polymer ?
#
loop_
_entity_poly.entity_id
_entity_poly.type
_entity_poly.pdbx_seq_one_letter_code
_entity_poly.pdbx_strand_id
1 'polypeptide(L)' 'MSKINIDGKDYDLNTLPEEAQKQILSLQVCDQKIRNTEQELAILQTARNAYALALKGQLPE' A
#
# COMPACT_ATOMS: atom_id res chain seq x y z
N MET A 1 19.12 13.60 -12.53
CA MET A 1 19.53 12.41 -11.75
C MET A 1 18.30 11.94 -11.02
N SER A 2 17.77 10.76 -11.37
CA SER A 2 16.52 10.26 -10.81
C SER A 2 16.82 9.71 -9.41
N LYS A 3 16.46 10.49 -8.38
CA LYS A 3 16.63 10.08 -6.98
C LYS A 3 15.44 9.23 -6.53
N ILE A 4 15.73 8.11 -5.88
CA ILE A 4 14.72 7.29 -5.21
C ILE A 4 15.04 7.23 -3.71
N ASN A 5 14.01 7.34 -2.87
CA ASN A 5 14.13 7.08 -1.45
C ASN A 5 13.80 5.61 -1.17
N ILE A 6 14.73 4.88 -0.55
CA ILE A 6 14.56 3.49 -0.11
C ILE A 6 14.93 3.47 1.37
N ASP A 7 14.01 3.05 2.23
CA ASP A 7 14.16 3.01 3.69
C ASP A 7 14.68 4.33 4.31
N GLY A 8 14.19 5.47 3.81
CA GLY A 8 14.56 6.79 4.31
C GLY A 8 15.90 7.30 3.79
N LYS A 9 16.57 6.58 2.88
CA LYS A 9 17.82 7.00 2.25
C LYS A 9 17.64 7.27 0.77
N ASP A 10 18.13 8.41 0.32
CA ASP A 10 18.11 8.79 -1.08
C ASP A 10 19.27 8.14 -1.85
N TYR A 11 18.94 7.52 -2.99
CA TYR A 11 19.88 6.94 -3.93
C TYR A 11 19.71 7.57 -5.30
N ASP A 12 20.81 7.84 -5.98
CA ASP A 12 20.76 8.19 -7.40
C ASP A 12 20.73 6.91 -8.23
N LEU A 13 19.60 6.67 -8.89
CA LEU A 13 19.39 5.45 -9.69
C LEU A 13 20.48 5.22 -10.73
N ASN A 14 21.03 6.30 -11.31
CA ASN A 14 22.05 6.23 -12.34
C ASN A 14 23.43 5.78 -11.83
N THR A 15 23.62 5.80 -10.50
CA THR A 15 24.86 5.38 -9.84
C THR A 15 24.80 3.94 -9.36
N LEU A 16 23.62 3.30 -9.44
CA LEU A 16 23.41 1.95 -8.95
C LEU A 16 23.72 0.91 -10.04
N PRO A 17 24.20 -0.29 -9.66
CA PRO A 17 24.32 -1.42 -10.58
C PRO A 17 22.98 -1.76 -11.26
N GLU A 18 23.02 -2.23 -12.50
CA GLU A 18 21.81 -2.57 -13.27
C GLU A 18 20.88 -3.54 -12.52
N GLU A 19 21.44 -4.54 -11.85
CA GLU A 19 20.68 -5.50 -11.05
C GLU A 19 19.97 -4.86 -9.85
N ALA A 20 20.59 -3.84 -9.22
CA ALA A 20 19.95 -3.07 -8.15
C ALA A 20 18.79 -2.22 -8.69
N GLN A 21 18.95 -1.62 -9.88
CA GLN A 21 17.88 -0.85 -10.52
C GLN A 21 16.65 -1.73 -10.84
N LYS A 22 16.86 -2.98 -11.29
CA LYS A 22 15.76 -3.94 -11.54
C LYS A 22 15.02 -4.33 -10.26
N GLN A 23 15.76 -4.55 -9.17
CA GLN A 23 15.16 -4.85 -7.87
C GLN A 23 14.34 -3.67 -7.33
N ILE A 24 14.83 -2.45 -7.52
CA ILE A 24 14.12 -1.22 -7.15
C ILE A 24 12.78 -1.10 -7.88
N LEU A 25 12.76 -1.34 -9.19
CA LEU A 25 11.50 -1.33 -9.95
C LEU A 25 10.51 -2.35 -9.40
N SER A 26 10.99 -3.55 -9.07
CA SER A 26 10.16 -4.60 -8.47
C SER A 26 9.61 -4.18 -7.10
N LEU A 27 10.43 -3.54 -6.27
CA LEU A 27 10.03 -2.99 -4.97
C LEU A 27 8.94 -1.92 -5.13
N GLN A 28 9.11 -0.97 -6.06
CA GLN A 28 8.10 0.07 -6.33
C GLN A 28 6.75 -0.52 -6.77
N VAL A 29 6.77 -1.58 -7.57
CA VAL A 29 5.54 -2.29 -7.97
C VAL A 29 4.88 -2.96 -6.77
N CYS A 30 5.65 -3.60 -5.89
CA CYS A 30 5.14 -4.18 -4.64
C CYS A 30 4.51 -3.11 -3.75
N ASP A 31 5.21 -1.99 -3.53
CA ASP A 31 4.71 -0.88 -2.71
C ASP A 31 3.41 -0.30 -3.26
N GLN A 32 3.30 -0.16 -4.58
CA GLN A 32 2.07 0.31 -5.20
C GLN A 32 0.91 -0.66 -4.98
N LYS A 33 1.15 -1.97 -5.07
CA LYS A 33 0.14 -3.00 -4.79
C LYS A 33 -0.29 -2.98 -3.34
N ILE A 34 0.66 -2.87 -2.40
CA ILE A 34 0.38 -2.75 -0.97
C ILE A 34 -0.53 -1.55 -0.72
N ARG A 35 -0.17 -0.36 -1.22
CA ARG A 35 -1.01 0.84 -1.08
C ARG A 35 -2.42 0.66 -1.64
N ASN A 36 -2.56 0.01 -2.80
CA ASN A 36 -3.88 -0.27 -3.38
C ASN A 36 -4.70 -1.21 -2.49
N THR A 37 -4.09 -2.29 -1.98
CA THR A 37 -4.76 -3.22 -1.06
C THR A 37 -5.15 -2.56 0.26
N GLU A 38 -4.32 -1.66 0.80
CA GLU A 38 -4.65 -0.88 2.00
C GLU A 38 -5.88 0.02 1.78
N GLN A 39 -6.00 0.63 0.59
CA GLN A 39 -7.18 1.41 0.21
C GLN A 39 -8.44 0.54 0.13
N GLU A 40 -8.36 -0.61 -0.54
CA GLU A 40 -9.46 -1.57 -0.60
C GLU A 40 -9.87 -2.05 0.79
N LEU A 41 -8.89 -2.35 1.65
CA LEU A 41 -9.13 -2.75 3.04
C LEU A 41 -9.88 -1.67 3.82
N ALA A 42 -9.50 -0.40 3.68
CA ALA A 42 -10.18 0.70 4.35
C ALA A 42 -11.66 0.84 3.91
N ILE A 43 -11.93 0.64 2.61
CA ILE A 43 -13.30 0.63 2.07
C ILE A 43 -14.09 -0.52 2.69
N LEU A 44 -13.54 -1.73 2.70
CA LEU A 44 -14.19 -2.92 3.26
C LEU A 44 -14.45 -2.80 4.76
N GLN A 45 -13.50 -2.23 5.52
CA GLN A 45 -13.68 -1.97 6.95
C GLN A 45 -14.84 -1.00 7.21
N THR A 46 -14.96 0.05 6.40
CA THR A 46 -16.07 1.01 6.48
C THR A 46 -17.40 0.32 6.21
N ALA A 47 -17.50 -0.46 5.13
CA ALA A 47 -18.70 -1.22 4.79
C ALA A 47 -19.09 -2.21 5.90
N ARG A 48 -18.13 -2.98 6.41
CA ARG A 48 -18.35 -3.91 7.53
C ARG A 48 -18.92 -3.21 8.76
N ASN A 49 -18.37 -2.05 9.13
CA ASN A 49 -18.85 -1.29 10.28
C ASN A 49 -20.29 -0.79 10.06
N ALA A 50 -20.63 -0.33 8.85
CA ALA A 50 -21.98 0.06 8.50
C ALA A 50 -22.98 -1.12 8.60
N TYR A 51 -22.60 -2.30 8.09
CA TYR A 51 -23.44 -3.50 8.21
C TYR A 51 -23.60 -3.96 9.66
N ALA A 52 -22.54 -3.89 10.48
CA ALA A 52 -22.62 -4.24 11.89
C ALA A 52 -23.57 -3.30 12.66
N LEU A 53 -23.52 -2.00 12.36
CA LEU A 53 -24.44 -1.02 12.95
C LEU A 53 -25.90 -1.29 12.53
N ALA A 54 -26.13 -1.55 11.25
CA ALA A 54 -27.46 -1.87 10.74
C ALA A 54 -28.02 -3.16 11.37
N LEU A 55 -27.19 -4.18 11.53
CA LEU A 55 -27.57 -5.43 12.18
C LEU A 55 -27.92 -5.21 13.65
N LYS A 56 -27.15 -4.41 14.39
CA LYS A 56 -27.42 -4.13 15.81
C LYS A 56 -28.83 -3.56 16.02
N GLY A 57 -29.34 -2.74 15.11
CA GLY A 57 -30.71 -2.21 15.17
C GLY A 57 -31.81 -3.24 14.89
N GLN A 58 -31.46 -4.44 14.42
CA GLN A 58 -32.39 -5.54 14.13
C GLN A 58 -32.32 -6.65 15.19
N LEU A 59 -31.35 -6.60 16.10
CA LEU A 59 -31.20 -7.58 17.16
C LEU A 59 -32.12 -7.23 18.34
N PRO A 60 -32.69 -8.24 19.03
CA PRO A 60 -33.45 -8.03 20.26
C PRO A 60 -32.55 -7.49 21.39
N GLU A 61 -33.16 -6.84 22.40
CA GLU A 61 -32.48 -6.38 23.62
C GLU A 61 -31.90 -7.51 24.47
#